data_AF-A0A9E6RZ20-F1
#
_entry.id   AF-A0A9E6RZ20-F1
#
_cell.length_a   1.000
_cell.length_b   1.000
_cell.length_c   1.000
_cell.angle_alpha   90.00
_cell.angle_beta   90.00
_cell.angle_gamma   90.00
#
_symmetry.space_group_name_H-M   'P 1'
#
loop_
_entity.id
_entity.type
_entity.pdbx_description
1 polymer ?
#
loop_
_entity_poly.entity_id
_entity_poly.type
_entity_poly.pdbx_seq_one_letter_code
_entity_poly.pdbx_strand_id
1 'polypeptide(L)'
;MPKIVNHEQYRKELISKCFDLFAQKGYGAITMRQIAQGLGVSTGTLYHYFPSKQALFEQLVEEISEQDVITALSELGGRETLTEKMTALGNYLIKNEDYLIKWTYVWVDFCQNQDSKTLLNSSRVFKRANQRYQQATCEFLGIENRVLASFVLSFVNGVILEKLWGDETIDFMEQCQLLGEMLNAYLAKNLHIINFR
;
A
#
# COMPACT_ATOMS: atom_id res chain seq x y z
N MET A 1 41.32 -4.07 -4.25
CA MET A 1 40.51 -4.88 -3.31
C MET A 1 39.10 -5.00 -3.89
N PRO A 2 38.51 -6.21 -4.01
CA PRO A 2 37.11 -6.32 -4.41
C PRO A 2 36.24 -5.66 -3.33
N LYS A 3 35.32 -4.80 -3.76
CA LYS A 3 34.32 -4.17 -2.87
C LYS A 3 33.46 -5.31 -2.34
N ILE A 4 33.46 -5.57 -1.03
CA ILE A 4 32.52 -6.52 -0.42
C ILE A 4 31.14 -5.89 -0.58
N VAL A 5 30.36 -6.37 -1.54
CA VAL A 5 29.01 -5.90 -1.76
C VAL A 5 28.12 -6.64 -0.78
N ASN A 6 27.48 -5.90 0.14
CA ASN A 6 26.37 -6.47 0.89
C ASN A 6 25.22 -6.68 -0.09
N HIS A 7 25.03 -7.93 -0.51
CA HIS A 7 24.06 -8.30 -1.54
C HIS A 7 22.63 -7.96 -1.14
N GLU A 8 22.29 -7.98 0.14
CA GLU A 8 20.96 -7.61 0.63
C GLU A 8 20.73 -6.11 0.54
N GLN A 9 21.70 -5.31 1.01
CA GLN A 9 21.62 -3.85 0.92
C GLN A 9 21.54 -3.38 -0.53
N TYR A 10 22.38 -3.95 -1.40
CA TYR A 10 22.36 -3.62 -2.82
C TYR A 10 21.04 -4.03 -3.50
N ARG A 11 20.47 -5.18 -3.11
CA ARG A 11 19.15 -5.61 -3.58
C ARG A 11 18.06 -4.60 -3.19
N LYS A 12 18.07 -4.08 -1.95
CA LYS A 12 17.13 -3.03 -1.50
C LYS A 12 17.32 -1.72 -2.27
N GLU A 13 18.55 -1.31 -2.52
CA GLU A 13 18.86 -0.12 -3.32
C GLU A 13 18.36 -0.21 -4.78
N LEU A 14 18.36 -1.42 -5.36
CA LEU A 14 17.76 -1.64 -6.67
C LEU A 14 16.23 -1.55 -6.61
N ILE A 15 15.60 -2.13 -5.59
CA ILE A 15 14.14 -2.13 -5.41
C ILE A 15 13.59 -0.72 -5.20
N SER A 16 14.24 0.12 -4.40
CA SER A 16 13.74 1.47 -4.08
C SER A 16 13.53 2.37 -5.30
N LYS A 17 14.24 2.07 -6.40
CA LYS A 17 14.13 2.78 -7.69
C LYS A 17 13.15 2.13 -8.67
N CYS A 18 12.65 0.94 -8.38
CA CYS A 18 11.77 0.21 -9.28
C CYS A 18 10.35 0.79 -9.32
N PHE A 19 9.87 1.39 -8.22
CA PHE A 19 8.53 2.02 -8.18
C PHE A 19 8.34 3.01 -9.31
N ASP A 20 9.25 3.99 -9.45
CA ASP A 20 9.13 5.03 -10.48
C ASP A 20 9.15 4.45 -11.90
N LEU A 21 9.96 3.41 -12.13
CA LEU A 21 10.03 2.73 -13.42
C LEU A 21 8.71 2.05 -13.77
N PHE A 22 8.09 1.36 -12.80
CA PHE A 22 6.77 0.77 -12.98
C PHE A 22 5.68 1.84 -13.11
N ALA A 23 5.71 2.89 -12.30
CA ALA A 23 4.74 3.99 -12.33
C ALA A 23 4.76 4.75 -13.66
N GLN A 24 5.93 4.89 -14.29
CA GLN A 24 6.08 5.59 -15.57
C GLN A 24 5.63 4.77 -16.78
N LYS A 25 5.78 3.44 -16.73
CA LYS A 25 5.61 2.57 -17.92
C LYS A 25 4.52 1.51 -17.78
N GLY A 26 3.98 1.30 -16.58
CA GLY A 26 3.14 0.17 -16.25
C GLY A 26 3.96 -1.13 -16.09
N TYR A 27 3.40 -2.06 -15.33
CA TYR A 27 3.89 -3.42 -15.19
C TYR A 27 3.89 -4.19 -16.52
N GLY A 28 2.80 -4.14 -17.30
CA GLY A 28 2.63 -4.90 -18.53
C GLY A 28 3.67 -4.54 -19.58
N ALA A 29 3.80 -3.23 -19.87
CA ALA A 29 4.63 -2.74 -20.96
C ALA A 29 6.14 -2.70 -20.64
N ILE A 30 6.53 -2.54 -19.37
CA ILE A 30 7.96 -2.48 -19.03
C ILE A 30 8.63 -3.86 -19.10
N THR A 31 9.84 -3.89 -19.65
CA THR A 31 10.68 -5.09 -19.76
C THR A 31 11.82 -5.09 -18.74
N MET A 32 12.31 -6.27 -18.35
CA MET A 32 13.49 -6.40 -17.48
C MET A 32 14.73 -5.66 -18.03
N ARG A 33 14.89 -5.62 -19.36
CA ARG A 33 15.97 -4.86 -20.01
C ARG A 33 15.85 -3.36 -19.77
N GLN A 34 14.65 -2.80 -19.91
CA GLN A 34 14.40 -1.38 -19.65
C GLN A 34 14.55 -1.03 -18.17
N ILE A 35 14.12 -1.93 -17.26
CA ILE A 35 14.33 -1.74 -15.82
C ILE A 35 15.84 -1.72 -15.52
N ALA A 36 16.60 -2.70 -16.01
CA ALA A 36 18.05 -2.74 -15.80
C ALA A 36 18.74 -1.47 -16.32
N GLN A 37 18.33 -0.98 -17.49
CA GLN A 37 18.80 0.29 -18.04
C GLN A 37 18.47 1.47 -17.12
N GLY A 38 17.23 1.57 -16.62
CA GLY A 38 16.82 2.62 -15.69
C GLY A 38 17.56 2.58 -14.35
N LEU A 39 17.96 1.39 -13.90
CA LEU A 39 18.76 1.18 -12.69
C LEU A 39 20.27 1.37 -12.91
N GLY A 40 20.72 1.54 -14.15
CA GLY A 40 22.15 1.66 -14.48
C GLY A 40 22.95 0.36 -14.31
N VAL A 41 22.29 -0.81 -14.45
CA VAL A 41 22.91 -2.13 -14.31
C VAL A 41 22.74 -2.98 -15.57
N SER A 42 23.52 -4.05 -15.68
CA SER A 42 23.32 -5.01 -16.76
C SER A 42 22.04 -5.81 -16.55
N THR A 43 21.40 -6.26 -17.63
CA THR A 43 20.23 -7.14 -17.55
C THR A 43 20.56 -8.46 -16.83
N GLY A 44 21.76 -9.01 -17.03
CA GLY A 44 22.23 -10.21 -16.33
C GLY A 44 22.38 -9.99 -14.82
N THR A 45 22.87 -8.81 -14.40
CA THR A 45 22.91 -8.40 -12.99
C THR A 45 21.51 -8.35 -12.39
N LEU A 46 20.55 -7.75 -13.10
CA LEU A 46 19.18 -7.68 -12.59
C LEU A 46 18.55 -9.07 -12.44
N TYR A 47 18.72 -9.94 -13.43
CA TYR A 47 18.24 -11.34 -13.36
C TYR A 47 18.89 -12.16 -12.25
N HIS A 48 20.15 -11.86 -11.90
CA HIS A 48 20.83 -12.51 -10.79
C HIS A 48 20.13 -12.23 -9.45
N TYR A 49 19.62 -11.02 -9.23
CA TYR A 49 18.89 -10.66 -8.00
C TYR A 49 17.39 -11.00 -8.08
N PHE A 50 16.79 -10.84 -9.26
CA PHE A 50 15.35 -11.01 -9.48
C PHE A 50 15.12 -11.87 -10.72
N PRO A 51 14.85 -13.18 -10.55
CA PRO A 51 14.82 -14.13 -11.66
C PRO A 51 13.68 -13.88 -12.66
N SER A 52 12.67 -13.08 -12.30
CA SER A 52 11.58 -12.69 -13.19
C SER A 52 11.06 -11.29 -12.86
N LYS A 53 10.31 -10.69 -13.80
CA LYS A 53 9.61 -9.41 -13.59
C LYS A 53 8.59 -9.51 -12.44
N GLN A 54 7.91 -10.66 -12.33
CA GLN A 54 7.00 -10.92 -11.22
C GLN A 54 7.74 -10.99 -9.89
N ALA A 55 8.87 -11.70 -9.81
CA ALA A 55 9.67 -11.78 -8.58
C ALA A 55 10.19 -10.39 -8.17
N LEU A 56 10.61 -9.56 -9.14
CA LEU A 56 10.98 -8.17 -8.89
C LEU A 56 9.79 -7.37 -8.33
N PHE A 57 8.62 -7.49 -8.94
CA PHE A 57 7.41 -6.77 -8.52
C PHE A 57 6.92 -7.19 -7.13
N GLU A 58 6.93 -8.48 -6.81
CA GLU A 58 6.60 -8.97 -5.48
C GLU A 58 7.56 -8.39 -4.42
N GLN A 59 8.86 -8.34 -4.71
CA GLN A 59 9.83 -7.73 -3.80
C GLN A 59 9.62 -6.22 -3.64
N LEU A 60 9.21 -5.53 -4.70
CA LEU A 60 8.81 -4.12 -4.61
C LEU A 60 7.59 -3.93 -3.71
N VAL A 61 6.57 -4.78 -3.85
CA VAL A 61 5.35 -4.72 -3.03
C VAL A 61 5.65 -4.97 -1.56
N GLU A 62 6.58 -5.90 -1.29
CA GLU A 62 7.06 -6.17 0.06
C GLU A 62 7.68 -4.91 0.69
N GLU A 63 8.66 -4.31 0.02
CA GLU A 63 9.38 -3.12 0.50
C GLU A 63 8.45 -1.93 0.68
N ILE A 64 7.57 -1.68 -0.31
CA ILE A 64 6.56 -0.62 -0.23
C ILE A 64 5.65 -0.83 0.98
N SER A 65 5.12 -2.05 1.19
CA SER A 65 4.21 -2.30 2.31
C SER A 65 4.86 -2.09 3.69
N GLU A 66 6.17 -2.33 3.80
CA GLU A 66 6.91 -2.07 5.04
C GLU A 66 7.13 -0.57 5.23
N GLN A 67 7.59 0.12 4.19
CA GLN A 67 7.88 1.56 4.26
C GLN A 67 6.60 2.38 4.46
N ASP A 68 5.51 2.03 3.78
CA ASP A 68 4.23 2.72 3.90
C ASP A 68 3.68 2.63 5.32
N VAL A 69 3.69 1.44 5.92
CA VAL A 69 3.19 1.26 7.28
C VAL A 69 4.02 2.04 8.29
N ILE A 70 5.35 2.01 8.16
CA ILE A 70 6.25 2.79 9.02
C ILE A 70 5.94 4.29 8.90
N THR A 71 5.81 4.78 7.67
CA THR A 71 5.55 6.20 7.39
C THR A 71 4.17 6.61 7.90
N ALA A 72 3.14 5.82 7.61
CA ALA A 72 1.77 6.08 8.04
C ALA A 72 1.65 6.09 9.57
N LEU A 73 2.20 5.11 10.28
CA LEU A 73 2.12 5.08 11.75
C LEU A 73 2.87 6.27 12.40
N SER A 74 3.99 6.69 11.81
CA SER A 74 4.74 7.87 12.26
C SER A 74 3.93 9.16 12.09
N GLU A 75 3.25 9.33 10.96
CA GLU A 75 2.50 10.56 10.64
C GLU A 75 1.11 10.60 11.29
N LEU A 76 0.45 9.45 11.40
CA LEU A 76 -0.91 9.32 11.93
C LEU A 76 -0.95 9.11 13.45
N GLY A 77 0.18 8.73 14.06
CA GLY A 77 0.30 8.41 15.47
C GLY A 77 0.06 9.59 16.42
N GLY A 78 -0.18 9.28 17.69
CA GLY A 78 -0.34 10.28 18.75
C GLY A 78 -1.65 11.07 18.69
N ARG A 79 -2.73 10.45 18.19
CA ARG A 79 -4.09 11.01 18.20
C ARG A 79 -4.98 10.19 19.12
N GLU A 80 -5.76 10.84 19.97
CA GLU A 80 -6.55 10.17 21.00
C GLU A 80 -7.96 9.86 20.49
N THR A 81 -8.58 10.81 19.81
CA THR A 81 -9.97 10.70 19.36
C THR A 81 -10.09 10.20 17.92
N LEU A 82 -11.22 9.56 17.58
CA LEU A 82 -11.51 9.15 16.20
C LEU A 82 -11.54 10.34 15.24
N THR A 83 -12.07 11.48 15.66
CA THR A 83 -12.12 12.69 14.83
C THR A 83 -10.72 13.20 14.46
N GLU A 84 -9.80 13.26 15.43
CA GLU A 84 -8.41 13.63 15.17
C GLU A 84 -7.70 12.62 14.27
N LYS A 85 -7.94 11.32 14.51
CA LYS A 85 -7.43 10.24 13.65
C LYS A 85 -7.91 10.41 12.22
N MET A 86 -9.21 10.61 11.99
CA MET A 86 -9.75 10.78 10.64
C MET A 86 -9.25 12.05 9.95
N THR A 87 -9.07 13.14 10.70
CA THR A 87 -8.45 14.37 10.18
C THR A 87 -7.00 14.11 9.75
N ALA A 88 -6.23 13.38 10.56
CA ALA A 88 -4.87 12.98 10.20
C ALA A 88 -4.85 12.07 8.96
N LEU A 89 -5.77 11.11 8.86
CA LEU A 89 -5.90 10.24 7.70
C LEU A 89 -6.24 11.03 6.43
N GLY A 90 -7.21 11.94 6.47
CA GLY A 90 -7.55 12.80 5.34
C GLY A 90 -6.35 13.62 4.86
N ASN A 91 -5.63 14.27 5.78
CA ASN A 91 -4.42 15.02 5.45
C ASN A 91 -3.32 14.13 4.85
N TYR A 92 -3.14 12.92 5.39
CA TYR A 92 -2.18 11.96 4.86
C TYR A 92 -2.53 11.53 3.43
N LEU A 93 -3.81 11.26 3.13
CA LEU A 93 -4.26 10.90 1.79
C LEU A 93 -4.06 12.05 0.79
N ILE A 94 -4.41 13.28 1.17
CA ILE A 94 -4.20 14.48 0.34
C ILE A 94 -2.71 14.68 0.06
N LYS A 95 -1.86 14.63 1.08
CA LYS A 95 -0.42 14.83 0.95
C LYS A 95 0.23 13.79 0.03
N ASN A 96 -0.26 12.54 0.06
CA ASN A 96 0.32 11.42 -0.67
C ASN A 96 -0.48 11.02 -1.92
N GLU A 97 -1.41 11.86 -2.37
CA GLU A 97 -2.37 11.53 -3.42
C GLU A 97 -1.70 11.00 -4.70
N ASP A 98 -0.74 11.75 -5.26
CA ASP A 98 -0.02 11.35 -6.47
C ASP A 98 0.66 9.98 -6.35
N TYR A 99 1.21 9.68 -5.17
CA TYR A 99 1.88 8.42 -4.90
C TYR A 99 0.87 7.27 -4.86
N LEU A 100 -0.22 7.44 -4.11
CA LEU A 100 -1.30 6.45 -3.96
C LEU A 100 -1.98 6.15 -5.30
N ILE A 101 -2.20 7.19 -6.11
CA ILE A 101 -2.75 7.09 -7.47
C ILE A 101 -1.83 6.26 -8.37
N LYS A 102 -0.54 6.60 -8.43
CA LYS A 102 0.44 5.87 -9.24
C LYS A 102 0.54 4.41 -8.80
N TRP A 103 0.56 4.15 -7.51
CA TRP A 103 0.60 2.79 -6.99
C TRP A 103 -0.63 1.99 -7.38
N THR A 104 -1.82 2.58 -7.26
CA THR A 104 -3.07 1.96 -7.70
C THR A 104 -3.05 1.63 -9.19
N TYR A 105 -2.57 2.53 -10.05
CA TYR A 105 -2.43 2.26 -11.49
C TYR A 105 -1.51 1.08 -11.77
N VAL A 106 -0.34 1.03 -11.13
CA VAL A 106 0.62 -0.06 -11.29
C VAL A 106 0.00 -1.39 -10.83
N TRP A 107 -0.72 -1.37 -9.71
CA TRP A 107 -1.40 -2.54 -9.16
C TRP A 107 -2.49 -3.06 -10.10
N VAL A 108 -3.32 -2.17 -10.64
CA VAL A 108 -4.37 -2.52 -11.62
C VAL A 108 -3.75 -3.11 -12.89
N ASP A 109 -2.71 -2.48 -13.42
CA ASP A 109 -2.01 -3.00 -14.60
C ASP A 109 -1.33 -4.35 -14.32
N PHE A 110 -0.73 -4.54 -13.14
CA PHE A 110 -0.24 -5.85 -12.71
C PHE A 110 -1.36 -6.89 -12.76
N CYS A 111 -2.52 -6.59 -12.20
CA CYS A 111 -3.67 -7.50 -12.16
C CYS A 111 -4.18 -7.86 -13.56
N GLN A 112 -4.26 -6.88 -14.48
CA GLN A 112 -4.66 -7.14 -15.86
C GLN A 112 -3.69 -8.08 -16.60
N ASN A 113 -2.43 -8.11 -16.18
CA ASN A 113 -1.38 -8.95 -16.75
C ASN A 113 -1.17 -10.29 -16.00
N GLN A 114 -2.03 -10.62 -15.03
CA GLN A 114 -2.04 -11.92 -14.36
C GLN A 114 -3.28 -12.73 -14.76
N ASP A 115 -3.15 -14.06 -14.79
CA ASP A 115 -4.34 -14.91 -14.90
C ASP A 115 -5.14 -14.90 -13.58
N SER A 116 -6.47 -15.07 -13.68
CA SER A 116 -7.36 -14.97 -12.51
C SER A 116 -7.06 -16.00 -11.41
N LYS A 117 -6.48 -17.16 -11.74
CA LYS A 117 -6.11 -18.18 -10.73
C LYS A 117 -4.85 -17.77 -9.97
N THR A 118 -3.90 -17.13 -10.64
CA THR A 118 -2.68 -16.57 -10.07
C THR A 118 -2.99 -15.39 -9.14
N LEU A 119 -3.99 -14.56 -9.48
CA LEU A 119 -4.49 -13.50 -8.59
C LEU A 119 -5.19 -14.05 -7.34
N LEU A 120 -6.09 -15.02 -7.50
CA LEU A 120 -6.80 -15.65 -6.38
C LEU A 120 -5.84 -16.42 -5.46
N ASN A 121 -4.80 -17.04 -6.02
CA ASN A 121 -3.70 -17.63 -5.28
C ASN A 121 -2.61 -16.62 -4.91
N SER A 122 -2.98 -15.33 -4.81
CA SER A 122 -2.14 -14.19 -4.42
C SER A 122 -0.95 -14.65 -3.59
N SER A 123 0.24 -14.43 -4.15
CA SER A 123 1.50 -14.88 -3.59
C SER A 123 1.58 -14.56 -2.10
N ARG A 124 2.31 -15.38 -1.35
CA ARG A 124 2.48 -15.20 0.11
C ARG A 124 2.91 -13.76 0.47
N VAL A 125 3.55 -13.06 -0.46
CA VAL A 125 3.94 -11.66 -0.35
C VAL A 125 2.74 -10.72 -0.28
N PHE A 126 1.79 -10.81 -1.22
CA PHE A 126 0.60 -9.95 -1.21
C PHE A 126 -0.26 -10.15 0.03
N LYS A 127 -0.39 -11.40 0.49
CA LYS A 127 -1.09 -11.71 1.75
C LYS A 127 -0.40 -11.05 2.95
N ARG A 128 0.93 -11.08 2.98
CA ARG A 128 1.72 -10.46 4.05
C ARG A 128 1.63 -8.94 4.01
N ALA A 129 1.73 -8.33 2.82
CA ALA A 129 1.53 -6.89 2.64
C ALA A 129 0.14 -6.45 3.16
N ASN A 130 -0.93 -7.14 2.75
CA ASN A 130 -2.27 -6.85 3.24
C ASN A 130 -2.38 -6.99 4.77
N GLN A 131 -1.77 -8.04 5.35
CA GLN A 131 -1.73 -8.22 6.81
C GLN A 131 -1.01 -7.08 7.53
N ARG A 132 0.06 -6.51 6.95
CA ARG A 132 0.74 -5.33 7.53
C ARG A 132 -0.18 -4.13 7.57
N TYR A 133 -0.85 -3.80 6.46
CA TYR A 133 -1.79 -2.69 6.43
C TYR A 133 -2.96 -2.90 7.40
N GLN A 134 -3.49 -4.12 7.51
CA GLN A 134 -4.54 -4.46 8.47
C GLN A 134 -4.07 -4.24 9.91
N GLN A 135 -2.87 -4.70 10.25
CA GLN A 135 -2.30 -4.53 11.59
C GLN A 135 -2.07 -3.05 11.90
N ALA A 136 -1.51 -2.29 10.96
CA ALA A 136 -1.31 -0.85 11.11
C ALA A 136 -2.63 -0.10 11.30
N THR A 137 -3.69 -0.52 10.58
CA THR A 137 -5.03 0.06 10.73
C THR A 137 -5.63 -0.25 12.11
N CYS A 138 -5.46 -1.48 12.61
CA CYS A 138 -5.85 -1.84 13.98
C CYS A 138 -5.14 -0.95 15.01
N GLU A 139 -3.82 -0.79 14.88
CA GLU A 139 -3.00 0.03 15.77
C GLU A 139 -3.42 1.50 15.73
N PHE A 140 -3.53 2.07 14.53
CA PHE A 140 -3.98 3.44 14.32
C PHE A 140 -5.36 3.71 14.94
N LEU A 141 -6.33 2.81 14.72
CA LEU A 141 -7.68 2.98 15.25
C LEU A 141 -7.78 2.62 16.74
N GLY A 142 -6.86 1.83 17.28
CA GLY A 142 -6.93 1.29 18.64
C GLY A 142 -7.98 0.18 18.77
N ILE A 143 -8.08 -0.69 17.77
CA ILE A 143 -9.08 -1.78 17.72
C ILE A 143 -8.41 -3.14 17.52
N GLU A 144 -9.05 -4.22 17.96
CA GLU A 144 -8.61 -5.59 17.70
C GLU A 144 -9.33 -6.26 16.51
N ASN A 145 -10.47 -5.68 16.08
CA ASN A 145 -11.34 -6.27 15.06
C ASN A 145 -10.74 -6.13 13.65
N ARG A 146 -10.13 -7.22 13.15
CA ARG A 146 -9.54 -7.29 11.81
C ARG A 146 -10.53 -7.14 10.66
N VAL A 147 -11.80 -7.50 10.87
CA VAL A 147 -12.85 -7.29 9.86
C VAL A 147 -13.13 -5.80 9.70
N LEU A 148 -13.22 -5.08 10.82
CA LEU A 148 -13.38 -3.63 10.80
C LEU A 148 -12.15 -2.92 10.20
N ALA A 149 -10.94 -3.37 10.51
CA ALA A 149 -9.73 -2.85 9.87
C ALA A 149 -9.72 -3.09 8.35
N SER A 150 -10.16 -4.28 7.90
CA SER A 150 -10.30 -4.58 6.47
C SER A 150 -11.35 -3.71 5.79
N PHE A 151 -12.45 -3.41 6.48
CA PHE A 151 -13.47 -2.48 6.00
C PHE A 151 -12.91 -1.07 5.79
N VAL A 152 -12.16 -0.55 6.76
CA VAL A 152 -11.51 0.78 6.66
C VAL A 152 -10.49 0.81 5.52
N LEU A 153 -9.69 -0.23 5.35
CA LEU A 153 -8.78 -0.32 4.20
C LEU A 153 -9.52 -0.38 2.86
N SER A 154 -10.62 -1.13 2.81
CA SER A 154 -11.45 -1.23 1.61
C SER A 154 -12.07 0.13 1.25
N PHE A 155 -12.50 0.88 2.25
CA PHE A 155 -12.95 2.26 2.09
C PHE A 155 -11.85 3.15 1.54
N VAL A 156 -10.67 3.20 2.17
CA VAL A 156 -9.54 4.03 1.70
C VAL A 156 -9.16 3.69 0.25
N ASN A 157 -9.03 2.41 -0.07
CA ASN A 157 -8.74 1.96 -1.44
C ASN A 157 -9.85 2.37 -2.42
N GLY A 158 -11.12 2.28 -1.99
CA GLY A 158 -12.27 2.70 -2.79
C GLY A 158 -12.25 4.19 -3.10
N VAL A 159 -12.00 5.04 -2.10
CA VAL A 159 -11.94 6.50 -2.26
C VAL A 159 -10.78 6.90 -3.19
N ILE A 160 -9.61 6.27 -3.05
CA ILE A 160 -8.48 6.48 -3.98
C ILE A 160 -8.88 6.08 -5.41
N LEU A 161 -9.50 4.92 -5.58
CA LEU A 161 -9.93 4.41 -6.87
C LEU A 161 -11.01 5.28 -7.53
N GLU A 162 -11.94 5.81 -6.76
CA GLU A 162 -12.98 6.72 -7.27
C GLU A 162 -12.36 8.03 -7.75
N LYS A 163 -11.38 8.57 -7.00
CA LYS A 163 -10.64 9.76 -7.40
C LYS A 163 -9.84 9.59 -8.70
N LEU A 164 -9.41 8.36 -9.02
CA LEU A 164 -8.73 8.06 -10.30
C LEU A 164 -9.58 8.35 -11.52
N TRP A 165 -10.91 8.30 -11.40
CA TRP A 165 -11.80 8.47 -12.54
C TRP A 165 -12.10 9.94 -12.86
N GLY A 166 -11.35 10.86 -12.22
CA GLY A 166 -11.44 12.30 -12.46
C GLY A 166 -12.63 12.95 -11.77
N ASP A 167 -13.19 12.30 -10.74
CA ASP A 167 -14.29 12.87 -9.99
C ASP A 167 -13.76 13.93 -9.02
N GLU A 168 -13.84 15.20 -9.43
CA GLU A 168 -13.54 16.37 -8.59
C GLU A 168 -14.46 16.46 -7.36
N THR A 169 -15.52 15.64 -7.26
CA THR A 169 -16.44 15.65 -6.13
C THR A 169 -15.96 14.86 -4.91
N ILE A 170 -14.96 13.99 -5.05
CA ILE A 170 -14.45 13.20 -3.92
C ILE A 170 -13.34 13.95 -3.18
N ASP A 171 -13.73 14.56 -2.05
CA ASP A 171 -12.80 15.14 -1.08
C ASP A 171 -12.38 14.11 -0.02
N PHE A 172 -11.07 13.86 0.11
CA PHE A 172 -10.54 12.88 1.07
C PHE A 172 -10.84 13.24 2.53
N MET A 173 -10.86 14.53 2.86
CA MET A 173 -11.11 14.99 4.23
C MET A 173 -12.58 14.73 4.60
N GLU A 174 -13.51 15.12 3.74
CA GLU A 174 -14.95 14.90 3.95
C GLU A 174 -15.26 13.40 4.08
N GLN A 175 -14.69 12.58 3.19
CA GLN A 175 -14.85 11.11 3.24
C GLN A 175 -14.30 10.51 4.53
N CYS A 176 -13.10 10.93 4.99
CA CYS A 176 -12.54 10.45 6.24
C CYS A 176 -13.36 10.90 7.46
N GLN A 177 -13.86 12.14 7.48
CA GLN A 177 -14.70 12.64 8.56
C GLN A 177 -16.00 11.83 8.68
N LEU A 178 -16.68 11.59 7.55
CA LEU A 178 -17.88 10.76 7.50
C LEU A 178 -17.62 9.33 8.00
N LEU A 179 -16.50 8.72 7.58
CA LEU A 179 -16.09 7.42 8.11
C LEU A 179 -15.92 7.46 9.64
N GLY A 180 -15.34 8.53 10.18
CA GLY A 180 -15.19 8.74 11.63
C GLY A 180 -16.52 8.75 12.37
N GLU A 181 -17.51 9.47 11.85
CA GLU A 181 -18.86 9.51 12.41
C GLU A 181 -19.50 8.12 12.42
N MET A 182 -19.40 7.39 11.31
CA MET A 182 -19.92 6.03 11.17
C MET A 182 -19.23 5.05 12.14
N LEU A 183 -17.89 5.11 12.24
CA LEU A 183 -17.12 4.27 13.15
C LEU A 183 -17.46 4.57 14.61
N ASN A 184 -17.58 5.85 14.97
CA ASN A 184 -17.95 6.25 16.33
C ASN A 184 -19.34 5.71 16.70
N ALA A 185 -20.32 5.86 15.80
CA ALA A 185 -21.67 5.32 16.01
C ALA A 185 -21.68 3.79 16.13
N TYR A 186 -20.87 3.09 15.32
CA TYR A 186 -20.73 1.64 15.38
C TYR A 186 -20.09 1.17 16.70
N LEU A 187 -18.98 1.79 17.11
CA LEU A 187 -18.24 1.39 18.32
C LEU A 187 -19.02 1.70 19.60
N ALA A 188 -19.71 2.83 19.67
CA ALA A 188 -20.58 3.16 20.80
C ALA A 188 -21.67 2.09 21.02
N LYS A 189 -22.33 1.64 19.95
CA LYS A 189 -23.36 0.59 20.05
C LYS A 189 -22.81 -0.76 20.52
N ASN A 190 -21.58 -1.12 20.10
CA ASN A 190 -20.99 -2.40 20.48
C ASN A 190 -20.43 -2.44 21.90
N LEU A 191 -20.05 -1.29 22.48
CA LEU A 191 -19.66 -1.20 23.90
C LEU A 191 -20.85 -1.44 24.86
N HIS A 192 -22.06 -1.04 24.46
CA HIS A 192 -23.27 -1.27 25.25
C HIS A 192 -23.74 -2.74 25.29
N ILE A 193 -23.26 -3.59 24.37
CA ILE A 193 -23.64 -5.01 24.32
C ILE A 193 -22.81 -5.86 25.29
N ILE A 194 -21.62 -5.40 25.68
CA ILE A 194 -20.72 -6.14 26.60
C ILE A 194 -21.11 -5.95 28.08
N ASN A 195 -21.83 -4.88 28.42
CA ASN A 195 -22.27 -4.59 29.79
C ASN A 195 -23.57 -5.29 30.22
N PHE A 196 -24.08 -6.23 29.42
CA PHE A 196 -25.20 -7.10 29.78
C PHE A 196 -24.82 -8.58 29.58
N ARG A 197 -23.85 -9.06 30.35
CA ARG A 197 -23.68 -10.48 30.67
C ARG A 197 -23.18 -10.64 32.09
#